data_AF-A0A063ZJW8-F1
#
_entry.id   AF-A0A063ZJW8-F1
#
_cell.length_a   1.000
_cell.length_b   1.000
_cell.length_c   1.000
_cell.angle_alpha   90.00
_cell.angle_beta   90.00
_cell.angle_gamma   90.00
#
_symmetry.space_group_name_H-M   'P 1'
#
loop_
_entity.id
_entity.type
_entity.pdbx_description
1 polymer ?
#
loop_
_entity_poly.entity_id
_entity_poly.type
_entity_poly.pdbx_seq_one_letter_code
_entity_poly.pdbx_strand_id
1 'polypeptide(L)'
;MGVRRRSVVAITFVLLVGASLTVGPLGALAQDSGAGGGASGYVPPDRGHPDLSANLPDNEVGTGTIEELQFEITNDGEIISGSGSGVTDAQSVSVEMDDDGPFEAQMDEVSIGAVQDGGVAEAVFPVAVPDDIESGEYEVNLDISYTYAEKIGSDGSVDRERETESVDVTVEVPDEPRFEVADVNTDVEPGASGDAILEIENTGTKAANETRATITGGGGVVVDGEAAREVLGDIGPGESATAVVNVQVNKATSSGEKPLDLEFTYRDENGVKKEAQSVTASLAPADEQEFSIQNVESDLSVGYEGDISGQVRNDGPQTVDDAVLVVEPMSETVFIEDTRYALPEIAPGETADFTYPTDVSGEADGGARQLRFTVEYMGGDDTPLEDGPLSERVIVEDRQDGFSISGDNASVEQGESNEVALEITNERSETLSNINAMLYTSGELGTDDDEAFVDELAPGESAEITFDVSATSAASAKTHPVELDFQYDTESGETIVSDTYQHPIEVTESEDDGGGITGTLVGILGALAVAGVGITIWWRRG
;
A
#
# COMPACT_ATOMS: atom_id res chain seq x y z
N MET A 1 -12.76 -2.44 -23.74
CA MET A 1 -11.83 -2.49 -24.90
C MET A 1 -11.84 -1.10 -25.56
N GLY A 2 -10.99 -0.20 -25.09
CA GLY A 2 -10.96 1.19 -25.54
C GLY A 2 -9.53 1.70 -25.43
N VAL A 3 -8.84 1.77 -26.56
CA VAL A 3 -7.42 2.12 -26.65
C VAL A 3 -7.27 3.64 -26.51
N ARG A 4 -6.71 4.12 -25.40
CA ARG A 4 -6.31 5.52 -25.21
C ARG A 4 -4.95 5.75 -25.89
N ARG A 5 -4.93 6.64 -26.89
CA ARG A 5 -3.71 7.13 -27.55
C ARG A 5 -3.03 8.14 -26.62
N ARG A 6 -1.76 7.88 -26.31
CA ARG A 6 -0.83 8.84 -25.69
C ARG A 6 -0.42 9.87 -26.75
N SER A 7 -0.62 11.15 -26.46
CA SER A 7 -0.08 12.25 -27.27
C SER A 7 1.30 12.59 -26.71
N VAL A 8 2.34 12.24 -27.45
CA VAL A 8 3.72 12.70 -27.22
C VAL A 8 3.88 13.97 -28.06
N VAL A 9 4.13 15.10 -27.41
CA VAL A 9 4.52 16.33 -28.10
C VAL A 9 6.02 16.24 -28.33
N ALA A 10 6.39 15.71 -29.51
CA ALA A 10 7.75 15.79 -30.02
C ALA A 10 7.90 17.12 -30.75
N ILE A 11 8.66 18.06 -30.18
CA ILE A 11 9.06 19.28 -30.86
C ILE A 11 10.08 18.87 -31.94
N THR A 12 9.62 18.82 -33.18
CA THR A 12 10.43 18.51 -34.35
C THR A 12 10.94 19.83 -34.92
N PHE A 13 12.23 20.14 -34.72
CA PHE A 13 12.89 21.19 -35.50
C PHE A 13 13.15 20.67 -36.91
N VAL A 14 12.38 21.18 -37.88
CA VAL A 14 12.56 20.90 -39.30
C VAL A 14 13.69 21.79 -39.81
N LEU A 15 14.88 21.21 -39.98
CA LEU A 15 16.03 21.87 -40.59
C LEU A 15 15.86 21.88 -42.12
N LEU A 16 15.48 23.05 -42.64
CA LEU A 16 15.19 23.28 -44.05
C LEU A 16 16.48 23.67 -44.76
N VAL A 17 17.22 22.68 -45.27
CA VAL A 17 18.44 22.90 -46.07
C VAL A 17 18.06 23.47 -47.44
N GLY A 18 18.06 24.80 -47.54
CA GLY A 18 17.90 25.55 -48.78
C GLY A 18 19.24 25.81 -49.46
N ALA A 19 19.72 24.85 -50.26
CA ALA A 19 20.89 25.06 -51.12
C ALA A 19 20.56 26.07 -52.25
N SER A 20 20.97 27.32 -52.07
CA SER A 20 20.86 28.35 -53.11
C SER A 20 22.15 28.41 -53.93
N LEU A 21 22.19 27.65 -55.03
CA LEU A 21 23.22 27.78 -56.07
C LEU A 21 23.00 29.11 -56.83
N THR A 22 23.84 30.11 -56.56
CA THR A 22 23.91 31.32 -57.38
C THR A 22 25.01 31.16 -58.42
N VAL A 23 24.59 30.99 -59.68
CA VAL A 23 25.46 31.00 -60.86
C VAL A 23 25.58 32.46 -61.33
N GLY A 24 26.76 33.06 -61.17
CA GLY A 24 27.13 34.37 -61.71
C GLY A 24 27.93 34.24 -63.03
N PRO A 25 27.85 35.23 -63.95
CA PRO A 25 28.08 35.01 -65.37
C PRO A 25 29.56 35.02 -65.79
N LEU A 26 29.88 34.18 -66.78
CA LEU A 26 31.08 34.25 -67.60
C LEU A 26 31.08 35.56 -68.44
N GLY A 27 31.80 36.56 -67.96
CA GLY A 27 32.14 37.77 -68.72
C GLY A 27 33.46 37.57 -69.45
N ALA A 28 33.40 37.36 -70.77
CA ALA A 28 34.55 37.46 -71.65
C ALA A 28 34.94 38.93 -71.82
N LEU A 29 36.14 39.30 -71.37
CA LEU A 29 36.81 40.54 -71.78
C LEU A 29 38.06 40.18 -72.57
N ALA A 30 38.00 40.48 -73.87
CA ALA A 30 39.16 40.56 -74.73
C ALA A 30 39.92 41.86 -74.41
N GLN A 31 41.24 41.78 -74.20
CA GLN A 31 42.10 42.95 -74.24
C GLN A 31 43.45 42.62 -74.89
N ASP A 32 43.51 43.05 -76.15
CA ASP A 32 44.59 43.74 -76.84
C ASP A 32 46.05 43.39 -76.54
N SER A 33 46.68 42.82 -77.56
CA SER A 33 48.12 42.63 -77.71
C SER A 33 48.85 43.96 -77.87
N GLY A 34 49.43 44.47 -76.79
CA GLY A 34 50.38 45.58 -76.78
C GLY A 34 51.78 45.15 -76.36
N ALA A 35 52.69 45.05 -77.31
CA ALA A 35 54.12 44.86 -77.05
C ALA A 35 54.74 46.16 -76.50
N GLY A 36 55.34 46.09 -75.30
CA GLY A 36 56.11 47.17 -74.68
C GLY A 36 57.09 46.60 -73.65
N GLY A 37 58.37 46.91 -73.80
CA GLY A 37 59.47 46.21 -73.13
C GLY A 37 59.73 46.53 -71.66
N GLY A 38 60.37 45.58 -70.99
CA GLY A 38 61.47 45.81 -70.05
C GLY A 38 61.18 46.56 -68.75
N ALA A 39 60.69 45.83 -67.74
CA ALA A 39 61.19 45.92 -66.37
C ALA A 39 60.89 44.58 -65.67
N SER A 40 61.93 43.88 -65.20
CA SER A 40 61.76 42.78 -64.24
C SER A 40 61.34 43.43 -62.92
N GLY A 41 60.04 43.66 -62.75
CA GLY A 41 59.46 44.01 -61.47
C GLY A 41 59.52 42.78 -60.59
N TYR A 42 60.30 42.85 -59.51
CA TYR A 42 60.22 41.87 -58.44
C TYR A 42 58.78 41.91 -57.91
N VAL A 43 58.00 40.87 -58.19
CA VAL A 43 56.71 40.66 -57.53
C VAL A 43 57.06 40.05 -56.18
N PRO A 44 56.87 40.77 -55.06
CA PRO A 44 57.10 40.19 -53.75
C PRO A 44 56.18 38.97 -53.57
N PRO A 45 56.65 37.89 -52.90
CA PRO A 45 55.79 36.76 -52.58
C PRO A 45 54.63 37.20 -51.69
N ASP A 46 53.48 36.55 -51.83
CA ASP A 46 52.36 36.73 -50.92
C ASP A 46 52.74 36.15 -49.56
N ARG A 47 52.59 36.95 -48.51
CA ARG A 47 52.81 36.56 -47.10
C ARG A 47 51.74 37.19 -46.23
N GLY A 48 51.26 36.41 -45.28
CA GLY A 48 50.27 36.81 -44.29
C GLY A 48 50.02 35.66 -43.34
N HIS A 49 49.15 35.89 -42.37
CA HIS A 49 48.63 34.86 -41.48
C HIS A 49 47.14 35.14 -41.24
N PRO A 50 46.34 34.10 -40.98
CA PRO A 50 45.05 34.26 -40.30
C PRO A 50 45.24 34.94 -38.94
N ASP A 51 44.15 35.47 -38.39
CA ASP A 51 44.08 35.94 -37.00
C ASP A 51 42.69 35.52 -36.51
N LEU A 52 42.61 34.42 -35.75
CA LEU A 52 41.33 33.87 -35.33
C LEU A 52 40.97 34.37 -33.94
N SER A 53 39.72 34.76 -33.78
CA SER A 53 39.15 35.08 -32.47
C SER A 53 37.85 34.32 -32.26
N ALA A 54 37.58 33.95 -31.02
CA ALA A 54 36.32 33.35 -30.61
C ALA A 54 35.48 34.35 -29.81
N ASN A 55 34.17 34.30 -30.00
CA ASN A 55 33.20 35.01 -29.16
C ASN A 55 32.04 34.07 -28.85
N LEU A 56 31.38 34.28 -27.71
CA LEU A 56 30.19 33.52 -27.32
C LEU A 56 29.01 34.52 -27.21
N PRO A 57 28.13 34.58 -28.23
CA PRO A 57 27.02 35.54 -28.23
C PRO A 57 25.99 35.28 -27.14
N ASP A 58 25.80 34.02 -26.77
CA ASP A 58 24.93 33.57 -25.68
C ASP A 58 25.81 32.91 -24.62
N ASN A 59 26.20 33.70 -23.63
CA ASN A 59 27.16 33.30 -22.62
C ASN A 59 26.52 32.89 -21.28
N GLU A 60 25.20 32.89 -21.15
CA GLU A 60 24.51 32.52 -19.92
C GLU A 60 24.24 31.00 -19.88
N VAL A 61 24.55 30.35 -18.76
CA VAL A 61 24.29 28.90 -18.58
C VAL A 61 23.49 28.62 -17.31
N GLY A 62 22.53 27.69 -17.42
CA GLY A 62 21.76 27.17 -16.29
C GLY A 62 22.54 26.15 -15.48
N THR A 63 22.26 26.05 -14.18
CA THR A 63 22.91 25.09 -13.27
C THR A 63 22.27 23.70 -13.34
N GLY A 64 23.07 22.65 -13.25
CA GLY A 64 22.57 21.26 -13.23
C GLY A 64 22.01 20.76 -14.55
N THR A 65 22.31 21.42 -15.66
CA THR A 65 21.87 21.06 -17.02
C THR A 65 23.07 20.83 -17.94
N ILE A 66 22.79 20.25 -19.12
CA ILE A 66 23.75 20.21 -20.23
C ILE A 66 23.32 21.28 -21.22
N GLU A 67 24.16 22.28 -21.43
CA GLU A 67 23.91 23.42 -22.32
C GLU A 67 24.82 23.34 -23.57
N GLU A 68 24.35 23.87 -24.70
CA GLU A 68 25.14 23.92 -25.94
C GLU A 68 25.78 25.30 -26.11
N LEU A 69 27.06 25.44 -25.79
CA LEU A 69 27.83 26.66 -26.02
C LEU A 69 28.20 26.78 -27.50
N GLN A 70 27.73 27.86 -28.14
CA GLN A 70 27.92 28.11 -29.58
C GLN A 70 28.93 29.24 -29.78
N PHE A 71 30.20 28.88 -29.98
CA PHE A 71 31.27 29.84 -30.20
C PHE A 71 31.32 30.27 -31.67
N GLU A 72 31.33 31.59 -31.90
CA GLU A 72 31.58 32.20 -33.20
C GLU A 72 33.07 32.44 -33.38
N ILE A 73 33.67 31.68 -34.30
CA ILE A 73 35.07 31.79 -34.71
C ILE A 73 35.16 32.71 -35.93
N THR A 74 35.81 33.85 -35.76
CA THR A 74 36.01 34.86 -36.82
C THR A 74 37.48 34.90 -37.23
N ASN A 75 37.77 35.15 -38.51
CA ASN A 75 39.12 35.32 -39.01
C ASN A 75 39.32 36.74 -39.59
N ASP A 76 40.27 37.51 -39.07
CA ASP A 76 40.67 38.85 -39.55
C ASP A 76 42.13 38.85 -40.01
N GLY A 77 42.41 38.16 -41.13
CA GLY A 77 43.78 37.84 -41.50
C GLY A 77 44.64 39.05 -41.84
N GLU A 78 45.91 39.04 -41.42
CA GLU A 78 46.85 40.14 -41.66
C GLU A 78 47.76 39.86 -42.87
N ILE A 79 47.92 40.87 -43.74
CA ILE A 79 48.80 40.80 -44.92
C ILE A 79 50.14 41.47 -44.61
N ILE A 80 51.21 40.68 -44.67
CA ILE A 80 52.59 41.16 -44.45
C ILE A 80 53.21 41.68 -45.77
N SER A 81 53.00 40.98 -46.89
CA SER A 81 53.51 41.41 -48.20
C SER A 81 52.74 40.79 -49.37
N GLY A 82 52.74 41.47 -50.52
CA GLY A 82 52.07 40.99 -51.73
C GLY A 82 50.61 41.43 -51.80
N SER A 83 49.80 40.64 -52.51
CA SER A 83 48.34 40.79 -52.65
C SER A 83 47.55 40.12 -51.52
N GLY A 84 48.17 39.22 -50.75
CA GLY A 84 47.51 38.52 -49.64
C GLY A 84 46.58 37.37 -50.06
N SER A 85 46.48 37.07 -51.36
CA SER A 85 45.56 36.06 -51.86
C SER A 85 45.91 34.64 -51.37
N GLY A 86 45.07 34.05 -50.52
CA GLY A 86 45.18 32.66 -50.07
C GLY A 86 46.20 32.41 -48.95
N VAL A 87 46.76 33.48 -48.35
CA VAL A 87 47.65 33.41 -47.17
C VAL A 87 46.96 33.80 -45.86
N THR A 88 45.80 34.47 -45.95
CA THR A 88 44.96 34.88 -44.81
C THR A 88 43.85 33.88 -44.48
N ASP A 89 43.64 32.86 -45.32
CA ASP A 89 42.61 31.84 -45.09
C ASP A 89 43.12 30.75 -44.13
N ALA A 90 42.35 30.48 -43.07
CA ALA A 90 42.59 29.37 -42.17
C ALA A 90 41.99 28.07 -42.74
N GLN A 91 42.79 27.00 -42.81
CA GLN A 91 42.36 25.70 -43.33
C GLN A 91 42.45 24.64 -42.24
N SER A 92 41.53 23.68 -42.27
CA SER A 92 41.50 22.57 -41.30
C SER A 92 41.48 23.08 -39.86
N VAL A 93 40.66 24.11 -39.60
CA VAL A 93 40.43 24.69 -38.29
C VAL A 93 39.72 23.65 -37.41
N SER A 94 40.33 23.39 -36.26
CA SER A 94 39.84 22.56 -35.17
C SER A 94 39.84 23.40 -33.92
N VAL A 95 38.74 23.39 -33.18
CA VAL A 95 38.62 24.08 -31.90
C VAL A 95 38.60 23.00 -30.83
N GLU A 96 39.49 23.11 -29.86
CA GLU A 96 39.51 22.27 -28.66
C GLU A 96 39.09 23.15 -27.47
N MET A 97 38.18 22.65 -26.63
CA MET A 97 37.78 23.33 -25.40
C MET A 97 38.59 22.75 -24.25
N ASP A 98 39.51 23.55 -23.69
CA ASP A 98 40.31 23.19 -22.53
C ASP A 98 39.74 23.94 -21.31
N ASP A 99 38.75 23.32 -20.66
CA ASP A 99 38.18 23.87 -19.44
C ASP A 99 38.89 23.32 -18.19
N ASP A 100 39.71 24.17 -17.57
CA ASP A 100 40.21 23.98 -16.20
C ASP A 100 39.17 24.42 -15.14
N GLY A 101 38.04 24.97 -15.59
CA GLY A 101 36.94 25.48 -14.80
C GLY A 101 35.98 24.40 -14.27
N PRO A 102 34.81 24.83 -13.78
CA PRO A 102 33.82 23.92 -13.18
C PRO A 102 32.98 23.17 -14.21
N PHE A 103 33.10 23.45 -15.51
CA PHE A 103 32.25 22.84 -16.52
C PHE A 103 32.90 21.59 -17.11
N GLU A 104 32.07 20.61 -17.47
CA GLU A 104 32.56 19.39 -18.11
C GLU A 104 32.11 19.36 -19.58
N ALA A 105 33.06 19.55 -20.50
CA ALA A 105 32.80 19.43 -21.93
C ALA A 105 32.50 17.96 -22.28
N GLN A 106 31.37 17.70 -22.93
CA GLN A 106 30.99 16.37 -23.39
C GLN A 106 31.66 15.99 -24.71
N MET A 107 32.34 16.97 -25.33
CA MET A 107 33.18 16.82 -26.51
C MET A 107 34.39 17.73 -26.37
N ASP A 108 35.59 17.17 -26.53
CA ASP A 108 36.83 17.94 -26.35
C ASP A 108 37.18 18.77 -27.59
N GLU A 109 36.88 18.28 -28.80
CA GLU A 109 37.32 18.89 -30.06
C GLU A 109 36.21 18.91 -31.13
N VAL A 110 36.06 20.06 -31.81
CA VAL A 110 35.15 20.28 -32.94
C VAL A 110 35.90 20.80 -34.16
N SER A 111 35.86 20.05 -35.27
CA SER A 111 36.42 20.50 -36.55
C SER A 111 35.42 21.32 -37.37
N ILE A 112 35.74 22.60 -37.62
CA ILE A 112 34.87 23.55 -38.34
C ILE A 112 35.28 23.80 -39.79
N GLY A 113 36.39 23.22 -40.24
CA GLY A 113 36.77 23.21 -41.66
C GLY A 113 37.67 24.38 -42.07
N ALA A 114 37.24 25.22 -43.01
CA ALA A 114 38.04 26.36 -43.48
C ALA A 114 37.31 27.67 -43.20
N VAL A 115 38.02 28.63 -42.62
CA VAL A 115 37.50 29.96 -42.29
C VAL A 115 38.23 30.97 -43.18
N GLN A 116 37.51 31.52 -44.15
CA GLN A 116 38.04 32.53 -45.06
C GLN A 116 38.30 33.84 -44.32
N ASP A 117 39.16 34.68 -44.89
CA ASP A 117 39.34 36.05 -44.40
C ASP A 117 38.01 36.84 -44.36
N GLY A 118 37.74 37.48 -43.22
CA GLY A 118 36.45 38.13 -42.90
C GLY A 118 35.28 37.16 -42.72
N GLY A 119 35.54 35.85 -42.66
CA GLY A 119 34.54 34.79 -42.47
C GLY A 119 34.22 34.53 -41.00
N VAL A 120 33.06 33.94 -40.77
CA VAL A 120 32.58 33.47 -39.46
C VAL A 120 32.20 32.00 -39.59
N ALA A 121 32.60 31.19 -38.62
CA ALA A 121 32.24 29.78 -38.49
C ALA A 121 31.81 29.49 -37.04
N GLU A 122 30.95 28.50 -36.86
CA GLU A 122 30.39 28.14 -35.55
C GLU A 122 31.01 26.84 -35.04
N ALA A 123 31.41 26.81 -33.77
CA ALA A 123 31.82 25.63 -33.04
C ALA A 123 30.88 25.41 -31.85
N VAL A 124 30.25 24.23 -31.77
CA VAL A 124 29.22 23.92 -30.77
C VAL A 124 29.72 22.88 -29.80
N PHE A 125 29.75 23.21 -28.52
CA PHE A 125 30.20 22.31 -27.44
C PHE A 125 29.04 22.06 -26.47
N PRO A 126 28.58 20.79 -26.34
CA PRO A 126 27.70 20.41 -25.24
C PRO A 126 28.51 20.34 -23.94
N VAL A 127 28.10 21.10 -22.94
CA VAL A 127 28.82 21.28 -21.67
C VAL A 127 27.88 20.99 -20.50
N ALA A 128 28.31 20.13 -19.58
CA ALA A 128 27.60 19.85 -18.34
C ALA A 128 27.97 20.89 -17.27
N VAL A 129 26.95 21.56 -16.73
CA VAL A 129 27.09 22.58 -15.69
C VAL A 129 26.74 21.95 -14.35
N PRO A 130 27.60 22.04 -13.32
CA PRO A 130 27.27 21.54 -11.98
C PRO A 130 26.01 22.20 -11.43
N ASP A 131 25.28 21.47 -10.59
CA ASP A 131 24.08 21.96 -9.89
C ASP A 131 24.42 22.89 -8.71
N ASP A 132 25.59 22.71 -8.10
CA ASP A 132 26.06 23.46 -6.93
C ASP A 132 27.01 24.63 -7.26
N ILE A 133 27.14 24.99 -8.53
CA ILE A 133 28.01 26.09 -8.97
C ILE A 133 27.52 27.45 -8.42
N GLU A 134 28.46 28.27 -7.97
CA GLU A 134 28.19 29.63 -7.53
C GLU A 134 27.83 30.53 -8.73
N SER A 135 27.01 31.56 -8.51
CA SER A 135 26.75 32.55 -9.55
C SER A 135 28.00 33.42 -9.80
N GLY A 136 28.25 33.76 -11.05
CA GLY A 136 29.43 34.54 -11.42
C GLY A 136 29.92 34.30 -12.85
N GLU A 137 31.04 34.96 -13.17
CA GLU A 137 31.72 34.83 -14.45
C GLU A 137 32.83 33.77 -14.34
N TYR A 138 32.87 32.87 -15.31
CA TYR A 138 33.84 31.79 -15.45
C TYR A 138 34.54 31.92 -16.80
N GLU A 139 35.83 31.62 -16.84
CA GLU A 139 36.63 31.69 -18.07
C GLU A 139 36.81 30.27 -18.63
N VAL A 140 36.45 30.09 -19.90
CA VAL A 140 36.69 28.87 -20.68
C VAL A 140 37.78 29.16 -21.70
N ASN A 141 38.81 28.31 -21.76
CA ASN A 141 39.88 28.45 -22.74
C ASN A 141 39.55 27.63 -23.99
N LEU A 142 39.72 28.24 -25.15
CA LEU A 142 39.58 27.58 -26.45
C LEU A 142 40.92 27.56 -27.18
N ASP A 143 41.39 26.37 -27.53
CA ASP A 143 42.57 26.18 -28.36
C ASP A 143 42.16 25.98 -29.83
N ILE A 144 42.34 27.03 -30.64
CA ILE A 144 42.01 27.04 -32.05
C ILE A 144 43.24 26.63 -32.86
N SER A 145 43.27 25.38 -33.31
CA SER A 145 44.34 24.84 -34.14
C SER A 145 44.00 24.90 -35.62
N TYR A 146 44.87 25.51 -36.42
CA TYR A 146 44.64 25.66 -37.87
C TYR A 146 45.92 25.53 -38.70
N THR A 147 45.77 25.27 -39.99
CA THR A 147 46.86 25.23 -40.98
C THR A 147 46.67 26.33 -42.00
N TYR A 148 47.71 27.09 -42.32
CA TYR A 148 47.65 28.17 -43.30
C TYR A 148 48.89 28.19 -44.20
N ALA A 149 48.81 28.98 -45.26
CA ALA A 149 49.94 29.22 -46.16
C ALA A 149 50.67 30.50 -45.73
N GLU A 150 51.73 30.37 -44.93
CA GLU A 150 52.56 31.51 -44.49
C GLU A 150 53.14 32.29 -45.69
N LYS A 151 53.48 31.56 -46.76
CA LYS A 151 54.08 32.16 -47.95
C LYS A 151 53.73 31.42 -49.23
N ILE A 152 53.29 32.17 -50.23
CA ILE A 152 53.12 31.70 -51.60
C ILE A 152 54.17 32.36 -52.50
N GLY A 153 55.10 31.55 -52.98
CA GLY A 153 56.17 31.98 -53.87
C GLY A 153 55.66 32.32 -55.27
N SER A 154 56.35 33.24 -55.96
CA SER A 154 55.98 33.63 -57.33
C SER A 154 56.12 32.50 -58.37
N ASP A 155 56.71 31.37 -57.99
CA ASP A 155 56.83 30.12 -58.76
C ASP A 155 55.70 29.11 -58.46
N GLY A 156 54.75 29.46 -57.59
CA GLY A 156 53.65 28.61 -57.16
C GLY A 156 53.99 27.64 -56.02
N SER A 157 55.18 27.76 -55.40
CA SER A 157 55.49 27.06 -54.16
C SER A 157 54.65 27.60 -53.00
N VAL A 158 54.16 26.70 -52.13
CA VAL A 158 53.34 27.05 -50.95
C VAL A 158 54.05 26.51 -49.71
N ASP A 159 54.54 27.41 -48.88
CA ASP A 159 55.06 27.11 -47.55
C ASP A 159 53.85 27.12 -46.58
N ARG A 160 53.62 25.99 -45.89
CA ARG A 160 52.50 25.82 -44.97
C ARG A 160 52.99 25.72 -43.54
N GLU A 161 52.27 26.36 -42.63
CA GLU A 161 52.50 26.30 -41.19
C GLU A 161 51.22 25.87 -40.46
N ARG A 162 51.39 25.35 -39.24
CA ARG A 162 50.31 25.05 -38.31
C ARG A 162 50.52 25.93 -37.08
N GLU A 163 49.46 26.54 -36.64
CA GLU A 163 49.42 27.43 -35.49
C GLU A 163 48.24 27.05 -34.59
N THR A 164 48.38 27.35 -33.30
CA THR A 164 47.36 27.15 -32.29
C THR A 164 47.25 28.46 -31.51
N GLU A 165 46.04 29.01 -31.47
CA GLU A 165 45.71 30.24 -30.74
C GLU A 165 44.79 29.90 -29.57
N SER A 166 45.17 30.31 -28.37
CA SER A 166 44.36 30.15 -27.16
C SER A 166 43.55 31.42 -26.94
N VAL A 167 42.23 31.28 -26.82
CA VAL A 167 41.28 32.39 -26.60
C VAL A 167 40.46 32.12 -25.35
N ASP A 168 40.46 33.07 -24.41
CA ASP A 168 39.65 33.00 -23.21
C ASP A 168 38.26 33.59 -23.50
N VAL A 169 37.22 32.82 -23.22
CA VAL A 169 35.81 33.22 -23.42
C VAL A 169 35.07 33.16 -22.09
N THR A 170 34.40 34.25 -21.73
CA THR A 170 33.63 34.33 -20.48
C THR A 170 32.27 33.65 -20.63
N VAL A 171 31.97 32.75 -19.71
CA VAL A 171 30.66 32.12 -19.49
C VAL A 171 30.09 32.65 -18.17
N GLU A 172 28.85 33.09 -18.16
CA GLU A 172 28.17 33.67 -17.00
C GLU A 172 27.15 32.66 -16.44
N VAL A 173 27.27 32.36 -15.15
CA VAL A 173 26.21 31.71 -14.38
C VAL A 173 25.37 32.82 -13.75
N PRO A 174 24.12 33.03 -14.20
CA PRO A 174 23.34 34.19 -13.80
C PRO A 174 23.04 34.17 -12.29
N ASP A 175 23.14 35.34 -11.67
CA ASP A 175 22.78 35.55 -10.27
C ASP A 175 21.25 35.73 -10.14
N GLU A 176 20.55 34.63 -9.90
CA GLU A 176 19.09 34.56 -9.83
C GLU A 176 18.60 33.87 -8.55
N PRO A 177 17.32 34.08 -8.16
CA PRO A 177 16.69 33.26 -7.12
C PRO A 177 16.64 31.80 -7.54
N ARG A 178 17.02 30.90 -6.62
CA ARG A 178 16.96 29.46 -6.80
C ARG A 178 16.10 28.89 -5.70
N PHE A 179 15.18 27.99 -6.03
CA PHE A 179 14.25 27.45 -5.05
C PHE A 179 14.57 26.00 -4.77
N GLU A 180 14.43 25.62 -3.51
CA GLU A 180 14.45 24.23 -3.07
C GLU A 180 13.25 23.98 -2.16
N VAL A 181 12.78 22.74 -2.13
CA VAL A 181 11.77 22.32 -1.16
C VAL A 181 12.51 21.69 0.01
N ALA A 182 12.58 22.44 1.11
CA ALA A 182 13.30 22.03 2.30
C ALA A 182 12.59 20.86 3.01
N ASP A 183 11.24 20.88 3.01
CA ASP A 183 10.45 19.88 3.71
C ASP A 183 9.04 19.74 3.11
N VAL A 184 8.49 18.52 3.16
CA VAL A 184 7.13 18.19 2.73
C VAL A 184 6.50 17.27 3.77
N ASN A 185 5.46 17.76 4.45
CA ASN A 185 4.70 16.97 5.43
C ASN A 185 3.26 16.74 4.96
N THR A 186 2.77 15.52 5.17
CA THR A 186 1.36 15.19 4.98
C THR A 186 0.99 14.00 5.87
N ASP A 187 -0.23 14.02 6.40
CA ASP A 187 -0.82 12.90 7.15
C ASP A 187 -1.80 12.10 6.26
N VAL A 188 -1.78 12.33 4.94
CA VAL A 188 -2.75 11.74 4.01
C VAL A 188 -2.36 10.31 3.65
N GLU A 189 -3.27 9.39 3.94
CA GLU A 189 -3.15 7.96 3.67
C GLU A 189 -3.62 7.57 2.27
N PRO A 190 -3.22 6.40 1.75
CA PRO A 190 -3.74 5.86 0.50
C PRO A 190 -5.27 5.69 0.50
N GLY A 191 -5.94 6.40 -0.41
CA GLY A 191 -7.39 6.40 -0.55
C GLY A 191 -8.07 7.63 0.04
N ALA A 192 -7.34 8.46 0.79
CA ALA A 192 -7.85 9.70 1.40
C ALA A 192 -7.42 10.96 0.64
N SER A 193 -7.99 12.09 1.05
CA SER A 193 -7.49 13.43 0.78
C SER A 193 -7.18 14.19 2.06
N GLY A 194 -6.36 15.23 1.95
CA GLY A 194 -6.06 16.14 3.06
C GLY A 194 -4.98 17.13 2.66
N ASP A 195 -4.44 17.84 3.63
CA ASP A 195 -3.46 18.89 3.35
C ASP A 195 -2.03 18.32 3.32
N ALA A 196 -1.22 18.88 2.42
CA ALA A 196 0.23 18.77 2.44
C ALA A 196 0.85 20.15 2.63
N ILE A 197 1.82 20.24 3.53
CA ILE A 197 2.53 21.46 3.87
C ILE A 197 3.93 21.37 3.29
N LEU A 198 4.28 22.33 2.42
CA LEU A 198 5.57 22.42 1.76
C LEU A 198 6.32 23.65 2.27
N GLU A 199 7.56 23.48 2.68
CA GLU A 199 8.49 24.57 2.98
C GLU A 199 9.43 24.80 1.79
N ILE A 200 9.36 25.98 1.20
CA ILE A 200 10.09 26.35 -0.02
C ILE A 200 11.09 27.43 0.36
N GLU A 201 12.38 27.15 0.20
CA GLU A 201 13.49 28.06 0.51
C GLU A 201 14.07 28.66 -0.77
N ASN A 202 14.45 29.94 -0.73
CA ASN A 202 15.27 30.54 -1.78
C ASN A 202 16.76 30.39 -1.46
N THR A 203 17.42 29.39 -2.05
CA THR A 203 18.85 29.12 -1.94
C THR A 203 19.71 29.97 -2.87
N GLY A 204 19.08 30.79 -3.72
CA GLY A 204 19.76 31.76 -4.59
C GLY A 204 20.22 33.02 -3.85
N THR A 205 20.99 33.84 -4.55
CA THR A 205 21.60 35.07 -4.00
C THR A 205 20.77 36.33 -4.27
N LYS A 206 19.73 36.25 -5.10
CA LYS A 206 18.74 37.32 -5.32
C LYS A 206 17.40 37.05 -4.65
N ALA A 207 16.69 38.12 -4.32
CA ALA A 207 15.31 38.05 -3.85
C ALA A 207 14.34 37.79 -5.02
N ALA A 208 13.32 36.97 -4.77
CA ALA A 208 12.22 36.72 -5.68
C ALA A 208 10.96 37.45 -5.19
N ASN A 209 10.42 38.36 -6.00
CA ASN A 209 9.22 39.12 -5.64
C ASN A 209 7.97 38.53 -6.30
N GLU A 210 6.80 38.66 -5.66
CA GLU A 210 5.52 38.15 -6.14
C GLU A 210 5.59 36.67 -6.60
N THR A 211 6.35 35.84 -5.88
CA THR A 211 6.62 34.45 -6.23
C THR A 211 5.33 33.63 -6.22
N ARG A 212 5.16 32.81 -7.25
CA ARG A 212 4.08 31.84 -7.39
C ARG A 212 4.62 30.48 -7.75
N ALA A 213 4.07 29.44 -7.13
CA ALA A 213 4.38 28.06 -7.42
C ALA A 213 3.18 27.38 -8.10
N THR A 214 3.44 26.58 -9.12
CA THR A 214 2.49 25.59 -9.63
C THR A 214 2.98 24.22 -9.19
N ILE A 215 2.15 23.49 -8.45
CA ILE A 215 2.53 22.22 -7.82
C ILE A 215 1.69 21.10 -8.43
N THR A 216 2.35 20.08 -8.95
CA THR A 216 1.71 18.94 -9.61
C THR A 216 2.14 17.63 -8.95
N GLY A 217 1.18 16.72 -8.74
CA GLY A 217 1.44 15.41 -8.17
C GLY A 217 1.75 14.35 -9.20
N GLY A 218 2.66 13.43 -8.86
CA GLY A 218 2.94 12.22 -9.64
C GLY A 218 2.78 10.94 -8.82
N GLY A 219 2.96 9.80 -9.48
CA GLY A 219 3.05 8.50 -8.80
C GLY A 219 1.77 8.01 -8.09
N GLY A 220 0.61 8.61 -8.35
CA GLY A 220 -0.66 8.28 -7.67
C GLY A 220 -1.16 9.36 -6.72
N VAL A 221 -0.40 10.46 -6.56
CA VAL A 221 -0.83 11.67 -5.84
C VAL A 221 -1.45 12.65 -6.84
N VAL A 222 -2.59 13.23 -6.48
CA VAL A 222 -3.26 14.31 -7.22
C VAL A 222 -3.31 15.53 -6.33
N VAL A 223 -2.93 16.70 -6.86
CA VAL A 223 -2.88 17.97 -6.11
C VAL A 223 -3.99 18.88 -6.64
N ASP A 224 -4.88 19.37 -5.76
CA ASP A 224 -6.04 20.24 -6.11
C ASP A 224 -6.83 19.76 -7.36
N GLY A 225 -6.93 18.45 -7.55
CA GLY A 225 -7.61 17.81 -8.69
C GLY A 225 -6.80 17.75 -10.00
N GLU A 226 -5.77 18.57 -10.18
CA GLU A 226 -4.81 18.47 -11.29
C GLU A 226 -3.48 19.14 -10.94
N ALA A 227 -3.53 20.42 -10.52
CA ALA A 227 -2.39 21.18 -10.04
C ALA A 227 -2.84 22.32 -9.11
N ALA A 228 -2.10 22.55 -8.02
CA ALA A 228 -2.27 23.69 -7.14
C ALA A 228 -1.50 24.90 -7.65
N ARG A 229 -2.02 26.11 -7.40
CA ARG A 229 -1.37 27.38 -7.76
C ARG A 229 -1.29 28.27 -6.54
N GLU A 230 -0.12 28.29 -5.92
CA GLU A 230 0.12 28.98 -4.67
C GLU A 230 0.84 30.32 -4.88
N VAL A 231 0.47 31.31 -4.08
CA VAL A 231 1.12 32.62 -4.04
C VAL A 231 1.98 32.68 -2.79
N LEU A 232 3.30 32.58 -2.98
CA LEU A 232 4.28 32.58 -1.89
C LEU A 232 4.68 33.99 -1.46
N GLY A 233 4.54 34.97 -2.35
CA GLY A 233 4.89 36.36 -2.08
C GLY A 233 6.38 36.63 -2.29
N ASP A 234 6.94 37.55 -1.51
CA ASP A 234 8.34 37.94 -1.64
C ASP A 234 9.22 37.02 -0.78
N ILE A 235 10.27 36.43 -1.38
CA ILE A 235 11.18 35.49 -0.71
C ILE A 235 12.62 35.99 -0.92
N GLY A 236 13.24 36.49 0.15
CA GLY A 236 14.64 36.90 0.13
C GLY A 236 15.62 35.72 0.11
N PRO A 237 16.92 35.98 -0.12
CA PRO A 237 17.96 34.95 -0.05
C PRO A 237 17.99 34.27 1.34
N GLY A 238 17.92 32.94 1.37
CA GLY A 238 17.86 32.12 2.57
C GLY A 238 16.57 32.26 3.38
N GLU A 239 15.53 32.89 2.82
CA GLU A 239 14.20 32.92 3.42
C GLU A 239 13.33 31.79 2.86
N SER A 240 12.38 31.33 3.67
CA SER A 240 11.43 30.28 3.31
C SER A 240 9.99 30.78 3.30
N ALA A 241 9.18 30.22 2.39
CA ALA A 241 7.74 30.41 2.33
C ALA A 241 7.03 29.06 2.45
N THR A 242 5.87 29.05 3.12
CA THR A 242 5.05 27.85 3.30
C THR A 242 3.89 27.83 2.31
N ALA A 243 3.74 26.73 1.59
CA ALA A 243 2.55 26.42 0.79
C ALA A 243 1.74 25.32 1.46
N VAL A 244 0.41 25.46 1.47
CA VAL A 244 -0.51 24.42 1.94
C VAL A 244 -1.42 24.06 0.77
N VAL A 245 -1.37 22.80 0.35
CA VAL A 245 -2.12 22.31 -0.83
C VAL A 245 -2.93 21.09 -0.46
N ASN A 246 -4.10 20.91 -1.09
CA ASN A 246 -4.86 19.69 -0.90
C ASN A 246 -4.30 18.58 -1.80
N VAL A 247 -3.96 17.45 -1.20
CA VAL A 247 -3.48 16.26 -1.87
C VAL A 247 -4.47 15.12 -1.71
N GLN A 248 -4.57 14.30 -2.74
CA GLN A 248 -5.41 13.11 -2.76
C GLN A 248 -4.55 11.94 -3.23
N VAL A 249 -4.44 10.92 -2.38
CA VAL A 249 -3.57 9.76 -2.64
C VAL A 249 -4.46 8.62 -3.10
N ASN A 250 -4.18 8.03 -4.27
CA ASN A 250 -4.99 6.92 -4.76
C ASN A 250 -4.82 5.69 -3.84
N LYS A 251 -5.89 4.93 -3.55
CA LYS A 251 -5.84 3.69 -2.73
C LYS A 251 -4.87 2.62 -3.25
N ALA A 252 -4.63 2.57 -4.56
CA ALA A 252 -3.69 1.62 -5.17
C ALA A 252 -2.25 2.15 -5.24
N THR A 253 -1.97 3.30 -4.62
CA THR A 253 -0.64 3.92 -4.61
C THR A 253 0.28 3.03 -3.78
N SER A 254 1.42 2.62 -4.34
CA SER A 254 2.39 1.84 -3.59
C SER A 254 3.02 2.67 -2.47
N SER A 255 3.43 2.02 -1.39
CA SER A 255 4.17 2.65 -0.29
C SER A 255 5.43 3.40 -0.79
N GLY A 256 5.92 4.31 0.04
CA GLY A 256 7.13 5.11 -0.21
C GLY A 256 6.88 6.48 -0.83
N GLU A 257 7.95 7.18 -1.13
CA GLU A 257 7.91 8.57 -1.60
C GLU A 257 7.29 8.69 -3.00
N LYS A 258 6.67 9.84 -3.26
CA LYS A 258 5.97 10.19 -4.49
C LYS A 258 6.48 11.55 -4.98
N PRO A 259 6.73 11.70 -6.29
CA PRO A 259 7.24 12.96 -6.80
C PRO A 259 6.15 14.04 -6.76
N LEU A 260 6.54 15.23 -6.32
CA LEU A 260 5.83 16.48 -6.53
C LEU A 260 6.70 17.37 -7.41
N ASP A 261 6.16 17.83 -8.52
CA ASP A 261 6.85 18.74 -9.43
C ASP A 261 6.38 20.18 -9.17
N LEU A 262 7.33 21.08 -8.96
CA LEU A 262 7.10 22.50 -8.67
C LEU A 262 7.71 23.37 -9.76
N GLU A 263 6.88 24.23 -10.34
CA GLU A 263 7.28 25.27 -11.29
C GLU A 263 7.09 26.64 -10.67
N PHE A 264 8.14 27.48 -10.70
CA PHE A 264 8.14 28.78 -10.05
C PHE A 264 8.13 29.91 -11.06
N THR A 265 7.30 30.93 -10.80
CA THR A 265 7.39 32.22 -11.48
C THR A 265 7.53 33.34 -10.47
N TYR A 266 8.37 34.32 -10.78
CA TYR A 266 8.66 35.45 -9.89
C TYR A 266 8.87 36.73 -10.69
N ARG A 267 9.02 37.85 -9.99
CA ARG A 267 9.49 39.12 -10.53
C ARG A 267 10.87 39.46 -10.00
N ASP A 268 11.78 39.77 -10.92
CA ASP A 268 13.11 40.26 -10.56
C ASP A 268 13.07 41.68 -9.95
N GLU A 269 14.23 42.20 -9.57
CA GLU A 269 14.38 43.54 -8.99
C GLU A 269 13.91 44.68 -9.92
N ASN A 270 13.83 44.42 -11.23
CA ASN A 270 13.35 45.34 -12.25
C ASN A 270 11.83 45.20 -12.51
N GLY A 271 11.16 44.26 -11.83
CA GLY A 271 9.74 43.95 -12.00
C GLY A 271 9.42 43.09 -13.22
N VAL A 272 10.43 42.54 -13.90
CA VAL A 272 10.27 41.65 -15.05
C VAL A 272 9.89 40.27 -14.55
N LYS A 273 8.85 39.67 -15.16
CA LYS A 273 8.42 38.33 -14.82
C LYS A 273 9.42 37.32 -15.40
N LYS A 274 9.96 36.45 -14.55
CA LYS A 274 10.85 35.34 -14.90
C LYS A 274 10.27 34.00 -14.42
N GLU A 275 10.78 32.92 -15.00
CA GLU A 275 10.51 31.54 -14.61
C GLU A 275 11.81 30.99 -14.01
N ALA A 276 11.74 30.28 -12.89
CA ALA A 276 12.90 29.63 -12.30
C ALA A 276 12.95 28.15 -12.73
N GLN A 277 14.07 27.50 -12.44
CA GLN A 277 14.22 26.06 -12.65
C GLN A 277 13.13 25.29 -11.88
N SER A 278 12.60 24.24 -12.52
CA SER A 278 11.62 23.35 -11.88
C SER A 278 12.31 22.48 -10.83
N VAL A 279 11.62 22.25 -9.71
CA VAL A 279 12.11 21.41 -8.61
C VAL A 279 11.20 20.20 -8.48
N THR A 280 11.79 19.02 -8.32
CA THR A 280 11.04 17.81 -7.94
C THR A 280 11.29 17.53 -6.47
N ALA A 281 10.24 17.63 -5.66
CA ALA A 281 10.24 17.25 -4.25
C ALA A 281 9.69 15.83 -4.06
N SER A 282 9.97 15.25 -2.89
CA SER A 282 9.44 13.94 -2.50
C SER A 282 8.37 14.13 -1.42
N LEU A 283 7.16 13.63 -1.68
CA LEU A 283 6.09 13.53 -0.70
C LEU A 283 5.98 12.08 -0.24
N ALA A 284 6.12 11.83 1.05
CA ALA A 284 5.82 10.54 1.65
C ALA A 284 4.38 10.56 2.17
N PRO A 285 3.44 9.80 1.56
CA PRO A 285 2.12 9.59 2.15
C PRO A 285 2.26 8.94 3.53
N ALA A 286 1.26 9.12 4.39
CA ALA A 286 1.18 8.36 5.63
C ALA A 286 1.07 6.85 5.33
N ASP A 287 1.59 6.03 6.24
CA ASP A 287 1.41 4.58 6.17
C ASP A 287 -0.08 4.22 6.24
N GLU A 288 -0.47 3.14 5.57
CA GLU A 288 -1.87 2.68 5.57
C GLU A 288 -2.32 2.32 6.99
N GLN A 289 -3.53 2.76 7.36
CA GLN A 289 -4.19 2.32 8.58
C GLN A 289 -4.65 0.86 8.45
N GLU A 290 -3.93 -0.02 9.14
CA GLU A 290 -4.16 -1.47 9.16
C GLU A 290 -4.68 -1.94 10.53
N PHE A 291 -5.45 -3.03 10.53
CA PHE A 291 -5.98 -3.68 11.73
C PHE A 291 -5.76 -5.20 11.68
N SER A 292 -5.65 -5.82 12.84
CA SER A 292 -5.66 -7.28 12.97
C SER A 292 -6.72 -7.75 13.95
N ILE A 293 -7.31 -8.91 13.65
CA ILE A 293 -8.23 -9.61 14.55
C ILE A 293 -7.43 -10.66 15.33
N GLN A 294 -7.60 -10.69 16.65
CA GLN A 294 -6.86 -11.57 17.55
C GLN A 294 -7.79 -12.23 18.56
N ASN A 295 -7.37 -13.38 19.08
CA ASN A 295 -8.06 -14.12 20.15
C ASN A 295 -9.56 -14.36 19.84
N VAL A 296 -9.87 -14.80 18.61
CA VAL A 296 -11.25 -15.14 18.25
C VAL A 296 -11.66 -16.43 18.94
N GLU A 297 -12.69 -16.35 19.77
CA GLU A 297 -13.28 -17.43 20.53
C GLU A 297 -14.78 -17.52 20.22
N SER A 298 -15.37 -18.71 20.39
CA SER A 298 -16.77 -18.95 20.06
C SER A 298 -17.37 -20.08 20.88
N ASP A 299 -18.60 -19.91 21.35
CA ASP A 299 -19.36 -20.91 22.11
C ASP A 299 -20.53 -21.50 21.29
N LEU A 300 -20.35 -21.55 19.97
CA LEU A 300 -21.41 -21.91 19.03
C LEU A 300 -21.70 -23.41 19.02
N SER A 301 -22.99 -23.77 19.05
CA SER A 301 -23.46 -25.15 18.98
C SER A 301 -24.63 -25.30 18.00
N VAL A 302 -24.73 -26.42 17.29
CA VAL A 302 -25.80 -26.64 16.29
C VAL A 302 -27.21 -26.51 16.89
N GLY A 303 -27.98 -25.53 16.39
CA GLY A 303 -29.38 -25.30 16.77
C GLY A 303 -29.57 -24.38 17.96
N TYR A 304 -28.53 -23.69 18.42
CA TYR A 304 -28.58 -22.80 19.58
C TYR A 304 -27.93 -21.44 19.27
N GLU A 305 -28.29 -20.45 20.07
CA GLU A 305 -27.59 -19.17 20.18
C GLU A 305 -26.23 -19.38 20.85
N GLY A 306 -25.28 -18.50 20.54
CA GLY A 306 -24.00 -18.38 21.22
C GLY A 306 -23.30 -17.09 20.80
N ASP A 307 -22.09 -16.88 21.32
CA ASP A 307 -21.33 -15.67 21.04
C ASP A 307 -20.07 -15.96 20.22
N ILE A 308 -19.70 -14.99 19.38
CA ILE A 308 -18.36 -14.89 18.79
C ILE A 308 -17.69 -13.68 19.42
N SER A 309 -16.58 -13.88 20.12
CA SER A 309 -15.83 -12.80 20.77
C SER A 309 -14.38 -12.74 20.28
N GLY A 310 -13.75 -11.58 20.43
CA GLY A 310 -12.36 -11.40 20.06
C GLY A 310 -11.88 -9.97 20.28
N GLN A 311 -10.69 -9.67 19.76
CA GLN A 311 -10.07 -8.34 19.86
C GLN A 311 -9.68 -7.81 18.49
N VAL A 312 -10.00 -6.54 18.22
CA VAL A 312 -9.43 -5.78 17.11
C VAL A 312 -8.22 -5.01 17.63
N ARG A 313 -7.08 -5.15 16.95
CA ARG A 313 -5.87 -4.38 17.22
C ARG A 313 -5.65 -3.35 16.13
N ASN A 314 -5.32 -2.13 16.52
CA ASN A 314 -4.84 -1.11 15.59
C ASN A 314 -3.34 -1.32 15.32
N ASP A 315 -2.97 -1.72 14.11
CA ASP A 315 -1.58 -1.89 13.70
C ASP A 315 -1.04 -0.71 12.87
N GLY A 316 -1.93 0.22 12.51
CA GLY A 316 -1.62 1.46 11.80
C GLY A 316 -1.06 2.58 12.70
N PRO A 317 -0.70 3.71 12.08
CA PRO A 317 0.01 4.80 12.77
C PRO A 317 -0.90 5.79 13.51
N GLN A 318 -2.20 5.84 13.21
CA GLN A 318 -3.13 6.84 13.75
C GLN A 318 -4.03 6.25 14.83
N THR A 319 -4.45 7.08 15.79
CA THR A 319 -5.57 6.72 16.69
C THR A 319 -6.86 6.78 15.89
N VAL A 320 -7.73 5.78 16.05
CA VAL A 320 -9.03 5.74 15.38
C VAL A 320 -10.15 5.77 16.40
N ASP A 321 -10.92 6.85 16.38
CA ASP A 321 -12.23 7.00 17.01
C ASP A 321 -13.34 6.83 15.95
N ASP A 322 -14.48 6.25 16.31
CA ASP A 322 -15.61 5.94 15.40
C ASP A 322 -15.39 4.81 14.36
N ALA A 323 -14.49 3.86 14.64
CA ALA A 323 -14.40 2.64 13.84
C ALA A 323 -15.61 1.71 14.02
N VAL A 324 -15.99 1.02 12.94
CA VAL A 324 -17.05 0.00 12.94
C VAL A 324 -16.48 -1.32 12.43
N LEU A 325 -16.52 -2.35 13.25
CA LEU A 325 -16.23 -3.71 12.82
C LEU A 325 -17.47 -4.28 12.13
N VAL A 326 -17.28 -4.81 10.93
CA VAL A 326 -18.33 -5.49 10.16
C VAL A 326 -17.95 -6.95 10.02
N VAL A 327 -18.85 -7.86 10.38
CA VAL A 327 -18.67 -9.31 10.26
C VAL A 327 -19.57 -9.90 9.18
N GLU A 328 -19.01 -10.76 8.33
CA GLU A 328 -19.71 -11.49 7.28
C GLU A 328 -19.48 -13.01 7.44
N PRO A 329 -20.48 -13.78 7.88
CA PRO A 329 -20.40 -15.23 7.90
C PRO A 329 -20.31 -15.82 6.50
N MET A 330 -19.32 -16.66 6.23
CA MET A 330 -19.18 -17.36 4.94
C MET A 330 -20.00 -18.67 4.89
N SER A 331 -21.08 -18.74 5.67
CA SER A 331 -21.97 -19.91 5.79
C SER A 331 -23.42 -19.46 5.91
N GLU A 332 -24.33 -20.20 5.26
CA GLU A 332 -25.78 -20.01 5.40
C GLU A 332 -26.35 -20.65 6.67
N THR A 333 -25.49 -21.25 7.51
CA THR A 333 -25.91 -21.95 8.75
C THR A 333 -25.59 -21.19 10.03
N VAL A 334 -24.91 -20.05 9.91
CA VAL A 334 -24.53 -19.17 11.02
C VAL A 334 -25.11 -17.80 10.71
N PHE A 335 -25.94 -17.29 11.62
CA PHE A 335 -26.62 -16.00 11.47
C PHE A 335 -26.17 -15.07 12.58
N ILE A 336 -25.73 -13.88 12.19
CA ILE A 336 -25.39 -12.80 13.12
C ILE A 336 -26.40 -11.70 12.84
N GLU A 337 -27.25 -11.39 13.81
CA GLU A 337 -28.33 -10.40 13.62
C GLU A 337 -27.74 -9.00 13.39
N ASP A 338 -26.89 -8.55 14.31
CA ASP A 338 -26.21 -7.25 14.25
C ASP A 338 -24.78 -7.42 13.74
N THR A 339 -24.59 -7.36 12.42
CA THR A 339 -23.27 -7.55 11.79
C THR A 339 -22.31 -6.37 11.95
N ARG A 340 -22.74 -5.27 12.57
CA ARG A 340 -21.96 -4.03 12.72
C ARG A 340 -21.77 -3.72 14.20
N TYR A 341 -20.52 -3.65 14.64
CA TYR A 341 -20.15 -3.37 16.02
C TYR A 341 -19.35 -2.08 16.08
N ALA A 342 -19.82 -1.09 16.83
CA ALA A 342 -19.10 0.16 17.03
C ALA A 342 -17.94 -0.06 18.00
N LEU A 343 -16.72 0.21 17.55
CA LEU A 343 -15.52 0.09 18.36
C LEU A 343 -15.29 1.37 19.17
N PRO A 344 -14.72 1.28 20.38
CA PRO A 344 -14.21 2.45 21.08
C PRO A 344 -13.01 3.06 20.35
N GLU A 345 -12.49 4.18 20.83
CA GLU A 345 -11.21 4.73 20.38
C GLU A 345 -10.08 3.70 20.57
N ILE A 346 -9.29 3.45 19.52
CA ILE A 346 -8.17 2.51 19.53
C ILE A 346 -6.90 3.25 19.11
N ALA A 347 -5.98 3.48 20.05
CA ALA A 347 -4.68 4.07 19.74
C ALA A 347 -3.75 3.08 19.02
N PRO A 348 -2.67 3.55 18.37
CA PRO A 348 -1.69 2.68 17.71
C PRO A 348 -1.14 1.60 18.64
N GLY A 349 -1.29 0.34 18.25
CA GLY A 349 -0.86 -0.84 18.99
C GLY A 349 -1.79 -1.28 20.13
N GLU A 350 -2.89 -0.55 20.40
CA GLU A 350 -3.91 -0.93 21.38
C GLU A 350 -4.96 -1.88 20.77
N THR A 351 -5.76 -2.47 21.64
CA THR A 351 -6.79 -3.47 21.31
C THR A 351 -8.15 -3.09 21.88
N ALA A 352 -9.21 -3.38 21.15
CA ALA A 352 -10.59 -3.28 21.60
C ALA A 352 -11.30 -4.63 21.49
N ASP A 353 -12.02 -5.02 22.53
CA ASP A 353 -12.83 -6.24 22.56
C ASP A 353 -14.13 -6.05 21.75
N PHE A 354 -14.60 -7.13 21.13
CA PHE A 354 -15.90 -7.21 20.47
C PHE A 354 -16.61 -8.52 20.80
N THR A 355 -17.95 -8.51 20.73
CA THR A 355 -18.80 -9.69 20.88
C THR A 355 -19.98 -9.60 19.91
N TYR A 356 -20.23 -10.66 19.15
CA TYR A 356 -21.38 -10.82 18.25
C TYR A 356 -22.26 -11.98 18.71
N PRO A 357 -23.49 -11.69 19.17
CA PRO A 357 -24.53 -12.70 19.35
C PRO A 357 -24.82 -13.38 18.01
N THR A 358 -24.91 -14.71 18.03
CA THR A 358 -24.90 -15.53 16.82
C THR A 358 -25.81 -16.75 16.98
N ASP A 359 -26.72 -16.92 16.04
CA ASP A 359 -27.55 -18.12 15.91
C ASP A 359 -26.92 -19.16 15.00
N VAL A 360 -27.05 -20.43 15.37
CA VAL A 360 -26.68 -21.55 14.50
C VAL A 360 -27.90 -22.36 14.11
N SER A 361 -28.10 -22.58 12.81
CA SER A 361 -29.19 -23.41 12.30
C SER A 361 -29.17 -24.81 12.92
N GLY A 362 -30.34 -25.32 13.30
CA GLY A 362 -30.47 -26.70 13.74
C GLY A 362 -30.25 -27.75 12.66
N GLU A 363 -30.16 -27.35 11.40
CA GLU A 363 -29.81 -28.19 10.25
C GLU A 363 -28.29 -28.14 9.93
N ALA A 364 -27.51 -27.40 10.72
CA ALA A 364 -26.07 -27.29 10.54
C ALA A 364 -25.34 -28.58 10.96
N ASP A 365 -24.18 -28.84 10.34
CA ASP A 365 -23.23 -29.84 10.82
C ASP A 365 -22.17 -29.18 11.72
N GLY A 366 -21.68 -29.88 12.74
CA GLY A 366 -20.52 -29.42 13.52
C GLY A 366 -19.27 -29.19 12.64
N GLY A 367 -18.40 -28.31 13.10
CA GLY A 367 -17.09 -28.04 12.52
C GLY A 367 -16.79 -26.57 12.26
N ALA A 368 -15.61 -26.32 11.70
CA ALA A 368 -15.09 -24.98 11.50
C ALA A 368 -15.91 -24.17 10.47
N ARG A 369 -16.26 -22.92 10.83
CA ARG A 369 -16.88 -21.92 9.96
C ARG A 369 -15.92 -20.75 9.75
N GLN A 370 -15.93 -20.18 8.56
CA GLN A 370 -15.11 -19.02 8.23
C GLN A 370 -15.94 -17.74 8.38
N LEU A 371 -15.33 -16.72 8.97
CA LEU A 371 -15.85 -15.38 9.08
C LEU A 371 -14.94 -14.42 8.33
N ARG A 372 -15.50 -13.34 7.79
CA ARG A 372 -14.75 -12.21 7.28
C ARG A 372 -15.06 -10.98 8.11
N PHE A 373 -14.02 -10.28 8.53
CA PHE A 373 -14.12 -9.03 9.25
C PHE A 373 -13.60 -7.90 8.37
N THR A 374 -14.31 -6.77 8.35
CA THR A 374 -13.87 -5.53 7.72
C THR A 374 -13.97 -4.43 8.76
N VAL A 375 -12.91 -3.63 8.92
CA VAL A 375 -12.95 -2.45 9.79
C VAL A 375 -13.24 -1.24 8.91
N GLU A 376 -14.41 -0.65 9.07
CA GLU A 376 -14.78 0.64 8.47
C GLU A 376 -14.32 1.76 9.42
N TYR A 377 -13.63 2.79 8.91
CA TYR A 377 -13.15 3.93 9.70
C TYR A 377 -13.18 5.22 8.86
N MET A 378 -12.92 6.36 9.51
CA MET A 378 -12.83 7.67 8.84
C MET A 378 -11.36 8.09 8.70
N GLY A 379 -10.95 8.42 7.48
CA GLY A 379 -9.65 9.04 7.21
C GLY A 379 -9.65 10.54 7.55
N GLY A 380 -8.50 11.20 7.35
CA GLY A 380 -8.25 12.58 7.79
C GLY A 380 -9.18 13.69 7.28
N ASP A 381 -9.97 13.46 6.21
CA ASP A 381 -10.98 14.39 5.69
C ASP A 381 -12.42 13.87 5.83
N ASP A 382 -12.68 13.02 6.83
CA ASP A 382 -13.94 12.29 7.01
C ASP A 382 -14.28 11.37 5.82
N THR A 383 -13.28 10.99 5.01
CA THR A 383 -13.48 10.00 3.94
C THR A 383 -13.64 8.61 4.56
N PRO A 384 -14.73 7.88 4.26
CA PRO A 384 -14.90 6.52 4.73
C PRO A 384 -13.88 5.60 4.05
N LEU A 385 -13.09 4.92 4.86
CA LEU A 385 -12.09 3.94 4.46
C LEU A 385 -12.40 2.59 5.10
N GLU A 386 -11.77 1.54 4.55
CA GLU A 386 -12.00 0.16 4.96
C GLU A 386 -10.68 -0.62 4.90
N ASP A 387 -10.42 -1.37 5.96
CA ASP A 387 -9.39 -2.40 6.01
C ASP A 387 -10.01 -3.82 6.06
N GLY A 388 -9.44 -4.74 5.30
CA GLY A 388 -9.92 -6.11 5.13
C GLY A 388 -10.34 -6.48 3.70
N PRO A 389 -11.01 -7.63 3.51
CA PRO A 389 -11.53 -8.52 4.56
C PRO A 389 -10.45 -9.38 5.24
N LEU A 390 -10.46 -9.39 6.57
CA LEU A 390 -9.65 -10.25 7.45
C LEU A 390 -10.40 -11.56 7.69
N SER A 391 -9.77 -12.71 7.42
CA SER A 391 -10.45 -14.01 7.45
C SER A 391 -10.10 -14.82 8.70
N GLU A 392 -11.11 -15.11 9.52
CA GLU A 392 -10.96 -15.88 10.76
C GLU A 392 -11.82 -17.15 10.76
N ARG A 393 -11.55 -18.05 11.70
CA ARG A 393 -12.27 -19.32 11.84
C ARG A 393 -12.80 -19.50 13.26
N VAL A 394 -14.07 -19.86 13.35
CA VAL A 394 -14.73 -20.29 14.58
C VAL A 394 -15.15 -21.74 14.47
N ILE A 395 -15.32 -22.42 15.60
CA ILE A 395 -15.76 -23.82 15.62
C ILE A 395 -17.21 -23.84 16.09
N VAL A 396 -18.07 -24.43 15.27
CA VAL A 396 -19.42 -24.79 15.70
C VAL A 396 -19.33 -26.21 16.25
N GLU A 397 -19.64 -26.38 17.52
CA GLU A 397 -19.71 -27.70 18.13
C GLU A 397 -20.94 -28.46 17.64
N ASP A 398 -20.86 -29.79 17.69
CA ASP A 398 -22.03 -30.63 17.44
C ASP A 398 -23.15 -30.28 18.43
N ARG A 399 -24.40 -30.57 18.08
CA ARG A 399 -25.53 -30.37 18.98
C ARG A 399 -25.27 -31.11 20.30
N GLN A 400 -25.23 -30.37 21.41
CA GLN A 400 -25.16 -30.93 22.76
C GLN A 400 -26.58 -31.10 23.32
N ASP A 401 -26.80 -32.20 24.05
CA ASP A 401 -28.03 -32.40 24.82
C ASP A 401 -28.07 -31.40 25.98
N GLY A 402 -29.25 -30.84 26.27
CA GLY A 402 -29.39 -29.86 27.36
C GLY A 402 -29.26 -30.46 28.77
N PHE A 403 -29.63 -31.74 28.92
CA PHE A 403 -29.63 -32.41 30.20
C PHE A 403 -28.95 -33.77 30.11
N SER A 404 -28.25 -34.18 31.17
CA SER A 404 -27.95 -35.58 31.41
C SER A 404 -28.90 -36.13 32.48
N ILE A 405 -29.44 -37.33 32.24
CA ILE A 405 -30.36 -38.00 33.16
C ILE A 405 -29.65 -39.20 33.78
N SER A 406 -29.58 -39.24 35.09
CA SER A 406 -29.09 -40.40 35.85
C SER A 406 -30.12 -40.84 36.88
N GLY A 407 -30.09 -42.10 37.28
CA GLY A 407 -31.03 -42.65 38.25
C GLY A 407 -30.61 -44.05 38.65
N ASP A 408 -30.94 -44.45 39.88
CA ASP A 408 -30.85 -45.85 40.28
C ASP A 408 -31.79 -46.71 39.40
N ASN A 409 -31.52 -48.01 39.26
CA ASN A 409 -32.38 -48.91 38.48
C ASN A 409 -33.80 -48.91 39.04
N ALA A 410 -34.66 -48.06 38.51
CA ALA A 410 -36.03 -47.91 38.93
C ALA A 410 -36.82 -49.13 38.47
N SER A 411 -37.40 -49.85 39.44
CA SER A 411 -38.19 -51.04 39.19
C SER A 411 -39.65 -50.83 39.59
N VAL A 412 -40.58 -51.34 38.79
CA VAL A 412 -42.02 -51.33 39.08
C VAL A 412 -42.54 -52.77 39.03
N GLU A 413 -43.22 -53.21 40.09
CA GLU A 413 -43.85 -54.53 40.12
C GLU A 413 -45.11 -54.58 39.24
N GLN A 414 -45.37 -55.72 38.62
CA GLN A 414 -46.58 -55.92 37.81
C GLN A 414 -47.86 -55.66 38.62
N GLY A 415 -48.67 -54.71 38.17
CA GLY A 415 -49.95 -54.35 38.78
C GLY A 415 -49.85 -53.29 39.87
N GLU A 416 -48.64 -52.82 40.18
CA GLU A 416 -48.37 -51.80 41.19
C GLU A 416 -47.88 -50.50 40.55
N SER A 417 -47.83 -49.45 41.37
CA SER A 417 -47.24 -48.15 41.04
C SER A 417 -46.05 -47.89 41.96
N ASN A 418 -44.97 -47.32 41.41
CA ASN A 418 -43.79 -46.93 42.17
C ASN A 418 -43.35 -45.51 41.77
N GLU A 419 -42.85 -44.77 42.75
CA GLU A 419 -42.25 -43.44 42.54
C GLU A 419 -40.83 -43.62 41.99
N VAL A 420 -40.57 -43.03 40.83
CA VAL A 420 -39.28 -43.10 40.13
C VAL A 420 -38.59 -41.74 40.28
N ALA A 421 -37.50 -41.73 41.03
CA ALA A 421 -36.63 -40.56 41.17
C ALA A 421 -35.52 -40.58 40.12
N LEU A 422 -35.40 -39.50 39.36
CA LEU A 422 -34.36 -39.27 38.36
C LEU A 422 -33.59 -38.00 38.73
N GLU A 423 -32.27 -38.03 38.62
CA GLU A 423 -31.41 -36.86 38.74
C GLU A 423 -31.13 -36.30 37.35
N ILE A 424 -31.53 -35.06 37.12
CA ILE A 424 -31.20 -34.31 35.90
C ILE A 424 -30.05 -33.35 36.19
N THR A 425 -29.08 -33.25 35.27
CA THR A 425 -27.96 -32.31 35.36
C THR A 425 -27.96 -31.40 34.16
N ASN A 426 -27.78 -30.10 34.37
CA ASN A 426 -27.61 -29.13 33.30
C ASN A 426 -26.22 -29.28 32.67
N GLU A 427 -26.15 -29.72 31.42
CA GLU A 427 -24.89 -29.86 30.66
C GLU A 427 -24.54 -28.60 29.87
N ARG A 428 -25.37 -27.56 29.93
CA ARG A 428 -25.10 -26.27 29.28
C ARG A 428 -24.11 -25.43 30.09
N SER A 429 -23.46 -24.51 29.39
CA SER A 429 -22.61 -23.47 29.98
C SER A 429 -23.40 -22.29 30.55
N GLU A 430 -24.72 -22.27 30.38
CA GLU A 430 -25.64 -21.23 30.88
C GLU A 430 -26.61 -21.78 31.93
N THR A 431 -27.23 -20.88 32.69
CA THR A 431 -28.25 -21.23 33.70
C THR A 431 -29.61 -21.47 33.04
N LEU A 432 -30.19 -22.65 33.23
CA LEU A 432 -31.52 -22.97 32.70
C LEU A 432 -32.59 -22.71 33.77
N SER A 433 -33.71 -22.10 33.39
CA SER A 433 -34.80 -21.74 34.30
C SER A 433 -36.16 -22.26 33.81
N ASN A 434 -37.17 -22.26 34.69
CA ASN A 434 -38.53 -22.73 34.38
C ASN A 434 -38.56 -24.12 33.72
N ILE A 435 -37.75 -25.05 34.23
CA ILE A 435 -37.56 -26.36 33.63
C ILE A 435 -38.76 -27.23 33.98
N ASN A 436 -39.54 -27.57 32.96
CA ASN A 436 -40.69 -28.45 33.05
C ASN A 436 -40.41 -29.76 32.31
N ALA A 437 -40.35 -30.86 33.05
CA ALA A 437 -40.11 -32.19 32.53
C ALA A 437 -41.44 -32.93 32.33
N MET A 438 -41.67 -33.49 31.14
CA MET A 438 -42.83 -34.35 30.88
C MET A 438 -42.40 -35.79 30.62
N LEU A 439 -43.03 -36.73 31.32
CA LEU A 439 -42.81 -38.17 31.20
C LEU A 439 -43.89 -38.83 30.33
N TYR A 440 -43.47 -39.41 29.23
CA TYR A 440 -44.32 -40.21 28.36
C TYR A 440 -44.05 -41.70 28.57
N THR A 441 -45.11 -42.42 28.94
CA THR A 441 -45.11 -43.88 29.05
C THR A 441 -45.88 -44.48 27.88
N SER A 442 -45.51 -45.70 27.47
CA SER A 442 -46.19 -46.40 26.39
C SER A 442 -46.40 -47.89 26.67
N GLY A 443 -47.40 -48.46 26.02
CA GLY A 443 -47.65 -49.91 26.05
C GLY A 443 -48.16 -50.42 27.40
N GLU A 444 -47.30 -51.12 28.13
CA GLU A 444 -47.63 -51.84 29.37
C GLU A 444 -47.35 -51.01 30.64
N LEU A 445 -46.79 -49.81 30.47
CA LEU A 445 -46.56 -48.82 31.51
C LEU A 445 -47.59 -47.69 31.43
N GLY A 446 -47.88 -47.06 32.57
CA GLY A 446 -48.70 -45.85 32.69
C GLY A 446 -48.12 -44.88 33.70
N THR A 447 -48.53 -43.62 33.65
CA THR A 447 -48.23 -42.62 34.67
C THR A 447 -49.50 -41.86 35.03
N ASP A 448 -49.67 -41.57 36.33
CA ASP A 448 -50.74 -40.70 36.84
C ASP A 448 -50.22 -39.29 37.16
N ASP A 449 -48.89 -39.13 37.29
CA ASP A 449 -48.19 -37.86 37.50
C ASP A 449 -47.00 -37.78 36.52
N ASP A 450 -47.22 -37.11 35.39
CA ASP A 450 -46.30 -37.03 34.27
C ASP A 450 -45.46 -35.75 34.24
N GLU A 451 -45.66 -34.81 35.17
CA GLU A 451 -45.03 -33.48 35.14
C GLU A 451 -44.11 -33.27 36.36
N ALA A 452 -42.91 -32.74 36.13
CA ALA A 452 -42.02 -32.31 37.21
C ALA A 452 -41.39 -30.95 36.89
N PHE A 453 -41.32 -30.07 37.89
CA PHE A 453 -40.81 -28.71 37.73
C PHE A 453 -39.55 -28.47 38.55
N VAL A 454 -38.54 -27.87 37.92
CA VAL A 454 -37.31 -27.35 38.55
C VAL A 454 -37.18 -25.86 38.23
N ASP A 455 -37.01 -25.04 39.27
CA ASP A 455 -37.00 -23.58 39.16
C ASP A 455 -35.82 -23.08 38.32
N GLU A 456 -34.61 -23.54 38.67
CA GLU A 456 -33.35 -23.13 38.05
C GLU A 456 -32.29 -24.22 38.23
N LEU A 457 -31.42 -24.40 37.23
CA LEU A 457 -30.19 -25.19 37.31
C LEU A 457 -29.02 -24.42 36.71
N ALA A 458 -28.02 -24.10 37.53
CA ALA A 458 -26.76 -23.53 37.06
C ALA A 458 -25.96 -24.55 36.20
N PRO A 459 -24.95 -24.09 35.44
CA PRO A 459 -24.07 -24.99 34.67
C PRO A 459 -23.47 -26.11 35.52
N GLY A 460 -23.75 -27.36 35.16
CA GLY A 460 -23.30 -28.56 35.88
C GLY A 460 -24.03 -28.84 37.20
N GLU A 461 -25.09 -28.10 37.54
CA GLU A 461 -25.94 -28.36 38.69
C GLU A 461 -26.94 -29.48 38.40
N SER A 462 -27.26 -30.26 39.43
CA SER A 462 -28.20 -31.38 39.35
C SER A 462 -29.41 -31.18 40.27
N ALA A 463 -30.58 -31.62 39.82
CA ALA A 463 -31.81 -31.68 40.63
C ALA A 463 -32.48 -33.05 40.50
N GLU A 464 -33.11 -33.49 41.58
CA GLU A 464 -33.94 -34.70 41.59
C GLU A 464 -35.38 -34.34 41.19
N ILE A 465 -35.91 -35.08 40.21
CA ILE A 465 -37.30 -35.05 39.77
C ILE A 465 -37.93 -36.42 39.98
N THR A 466 -39.21 -36.46 40.32
CA THR A 466 -39.93 -37.70 40.68
C THR A 466 -41.19 -37.86 39.84
N PHE A 467 -41.44 -39.09 39.38
CA PHE A 467 -42.65 -39.42 38.62
C PHE A 467 -43.31 -40.70 39.16
N ASP A 468 -44.64 -40.79 39.10
CA ASP A 468 -45.37 -41.99 39.47
C ASP A 468 -45.53 -42.93 38.26
N VAL A 469 -44.79 -44.04 38.24
CA VAL A 469 -44.84 -45.01 37.14
C VAL A 469 -45.54 -46.28 37.59
N SER A 470 -46.54 -46.70 36.81
CA SER A 470 -47.33 -47.91 37.04
C SER A 470 -47.09 -48.94 35.95
N ALA A 471 -47.13 -50.22 36.32
CA ALA A 471 -47.07 -51.34 35.39
C ALA A 471 -48.39 -52.10 35.39
N THR A 472 -48.92 -52.44 34.21
CA THR A 472 -50.13 -53.27 34.15
C THR A 472 -49.88 -54.66 34.73
N SER A 473 -50.91 -55.31 35.29
CA SER A 473 -50.79 -56.66 35.86
C SER A 473 -50.47 -57.77 34.83
N ALA A 474 -50.45 -57.42 33.55
CA ALA A 474 -50.07 -58.31 32.45
C ALA A 474 -48.75 -57.87 31.80
N ALA A 475 -48.07 -56.86 32.37
CA ALA A 475 -46.84 -56.32 31.84
C ALA A 475 -45.76 -57.40 31.81
N SER A 476 -44.98 -57.44 30.73
CA SER A 476 -43.88 -58.37 30.61
C SER A 476 -42.76 -57.98 31.58
N ALA A 477 -42.25 -58.92 32.39
CA ALA A 477 -41.10 -58.71 33.25
C ALA A 477 -39.81 -58.53 32.43
N LYS A 478 -39.54 -57.29 32.01
CA LYS A 478 -38.39 -56.85 31.22
C LYS A 478 -38.21 -55.34 31.39
N THR A 479 -37.12 -54.81 30.88
CA THR A 479 -36.89 -53.36 30.79
C THR A 479 -37.73 -52.74 29.68
N HIS A 480 -38.40 -51.63 30.00
CA HIS A 480 -39.15 -50.80 29.05
C HIS A 480 -38.60 -49.37 29.08
N PRO A 481 -38.50 -48.69 27.94
CA PRO A 481 -38.12 -47.28 27.92
C PRO A 481 -39.30 -46.40 28.32
N VAL A 482 -39.02 -45.38 29.12
CA VAL A 482 -39.87 -44.20 29.25
C VAL A 482 -39.20 -43.04 28.53
N GLU A 483 -40.01 -42.16 27.95
CA GLU A 483 -39.56 -41.02 27.17
C GLU A 483 -39.75 -39.74 27.99
N LEU A 484 -38.75 -38.86 28.01
CA LEU A 484 -38.81 -37.57 28.69
C LEU A 484 -38.50 -36.45 27.71
N ASP A 485 -39.27 -35.37 27.74
CA ASP A 485 -38.84 -34.09 27.17
C ASP A 485 -38.83 -33.01 28.24
N PHE A 486 -38.07 -31.95 27.97
CA PHE A 486 -37.96 -30.80 28.85
C PHE A 486 -38.30 -29.55 28.09
N GLN A 487 -39.20 -28.75 28.63
CA GLN A 487 -39.37 -27.36 28.26
C GLN A 487 -38.61 -26.49 29.28
N TYR A 488 -37.78 -25.56 28.83
CA TYR A 488 -37.02 -24.69 29.73
C TYR A 488 -36.74 -23.34 29.07
N ASP A 489 -36.45 -22.34 29.89
CA ASP A 489 -36.05 -21.01 29.45
C ASP A 489 -34.53 -20.85 29.58
N THR A 490 -33.89 -20.29 28.56
CA THR A 490 -32.46 -19.93 28.51
C THR A 490 -32.17 -18.61 29.25
N GLU A 491 -30.90 -18.27 29.48
CA GLU A 491 -30.52 -16.96 30.03
C GLU A 491 -30.91 -15.80 29.10
N SER A 492 -31.01 -16.05 27.78
CA SER A 492 -31.52 -15.10 26.78
C SER A 492 -33.04 -14.88 26.86
N GLY A 493 -33.76 -15.73 27.62
CA GLY A 493 -35.21 -15.66 27.81
C GLY A 493 -36.02 -16.35 26.72
N GLU A 494 -35.40 -17.23 25.94
CA GLU A 494 -36.08 -18.08 24.97
C GLU A 494 -36.58 -19.37 25.61
N THR A 495 -37.81 -19.79 25.26
CA THR A 495 -38.36 -21.08 25.69
C THR A 495 -38.03 -22.16 24.67
N ILE A 496 -37.22 -23.14 25.06
CA ILE A 496 -36.77 -24.26 24.25
C ILE A 496 -37.48 -25.54 24.69
N VAL A 497 -37.78 -26.42 23.72
CA VAL A 497 -38.19 -27.81 23.98
C VAL A 497 -37.05 -28.72 23.55
N SER A 498 -36.59 -29.57 24.46
CA SER A 498 -35.51 -30.51 24.21
C SER A 498 -35.91 -31.60 23.23
N ASP A 499 -34.91 -32.31 22.71
CA ASP A 499 -35.14 -33.63 22.12
C ASP A 499 -35.63 -34.63 23.20
N THR A 500 -36.18 -35.76 22.75
CA THR A 500 -36.70 -36.80 23.65
C THR A 500 -35.56 -37.65 24.22
N TYR A 501 -35.46 -37.69 25.54
CA TYR A 501 -34.58 -38.56 26.30
C TYR A 501 -35.26 -39.90 26.59
N GLN A 502 -34.48 -40.97 26.68
CA GLN A 502 -34.99 -42.30 27.04
C GLN A 502 -34.34 -42.80 28.32
N HIS A 503 -35.16 -43.21 29.28
CA HIS A 503 -34.71 -43.82 30.53
C HIS A 503 -35.27 -45.25 30.68
N PRO A 504 -34.46 -46.25 31.07
CA PRO A 504 -34.92 -47.62 31.24
C PRO A 504 -35.62 -47.82 32.60
N ILE A 505 -36.82 -48.42 32.59
CA ILE A 505 -37.54 -48.87 33.79
C ILE A 505 -37.67 -50.39 33.77
N GLU A 506 -37.30 -51.07 34.85
CA GLU A 506 -37.40 -52.52 34.98
C GLU A 506 -38.78 -52.93 35.52
N VAL A 507 -39.51 -53.80 34.81
CA VAL A 507 -40.73 -54.40 35.36
C VAL A 507 -40.39 -55.74 36.01
N THR A 508 -40.72 -55.90 37.29
CA THR A 508 -40.51 -57.13 38.07
C THR A 508 -41.81 -57.94 38.21
N GLU A 509 -41.69 -59.26 38.35
CA GLU A 509 -42.85 -60.13 38.58
C GLU A 509 -43.46 -59.86 39.97
N SER A 510 -44.78 -59.88 40.08
CA SER A 510 -45.46 -59.75 41.37
C SER A 510 -45.25 -60.99 42.24
N GLU A 511 -44.85 -60.79 43.50
CA GLU A 511 -44.75 -61.87 44.48
C GLU A 511 -46.15 -62.29 44.94
N ASP A 512 -46.73 -63.31 44.28
CA ASP A 512 -48.08 -63.81 44.59
C ASP A 512 -48.07 -64.55 45.95
N ASP A 513 -48.41 -63.84 47.03
CA ASP A 513 -48.59 -64.38 48.39
C ASP A 513 -49.94 -65.15 48.50
N GLY A 514 -50.03 -66.22 47.71
CA GLY A 514 -51.17 -67.14 47.66
C GLY A 514 -51.20 -68.06 48.88
N GLY A 515 -51.81 -67.60 49.97
CA GLY A 515 -52.07 -68.39 51.18
C GLY A 515 -52.85 -69.69 50.92
N GLY A 516 -52.14 -70.82 50.91
CA GLY A 516 -52.70 -72.17 50.82
C GLY A 516 -52.19 -73.09 51.94
N ILE A 517 -53.04 -73.36 52.94
CA ILE A 517 -52.80 -74.37 53.98
C ILE A 517 -52.69 -75.80 53.40
N THR A 518 -51.51 -76.42 53.43
CA THR A 518 -51.36 -77.87 53.66
C THR A 518 -49.91 -78.27 53.97
N GLY A 519 -49.71 -78.91 55.14
CA GLY A 519 -48.86 -80.10 55.22
C GLY A 519 -47.40 -79.94 55.66
N THR A 520 -47.16 -80.17 56.94
CA THR A 520 -45.91 -80.62 57.57
C THR A 520 -45.15 -81.69 56.75
N LEU A 521 -43.80 -81.65 56.79
CA LEU A 521 -42.80 -82.63 56.27
C LEU A 521 -42.56 -82.49 54.75
N VAL A 522 -41.40 -82.03 54.28
CA VAL A 522 -40.10 -82.70 54.36
C VAL A 522 -38.98 -81.65 54.31
N GLY A 523 -38.26 -81.50 55.43
CA GLY A 523 -36.87 -81.06 55.39
C GLY A 523 -35.99 -82.26 55.02
N ILE A 524 -34.91 -81.96 54.31
CA ILE A 524 -33.75 -82.79 53.92
C ILE A 524 -33.61 -82.89 52.39
N LEU A 525 -32.41 -82.52 51.93
CA LEU A 525 -31.77 -82.72 50.61
C LEU A 525 -31.92 -81.58 49.59
N GLY A 526 -30.94 -80.67 49.64
CA GLY A 526 -30.72 -79.63 48.63
C GLY A 526 -29.88 -78.50 49.23
N ALA A 527 -28.74 -78.85 49.85
CA ALA A 527 -27.46 -78.56 49.22
C ALA A 527 -27.06 -77.08 49.46
N LEU A 528 -26.16 -76.84 50.41
CA LEU A 528 -24.73 -76.93 50.13
C LEU A 528 -24.31 -75.94 49.03
N ALA A 529 -24.24 -74.66 49.38
CA ALA A 529 -23.43 -73.69 48.63
C ALA A 529 -22.93 -72.47 49.43
N VAL A 530 -22.90 -72.48 50.78
CA VAL A 530 -22.35 -71.33 51.56
C VAL A 530 -21.31 -71.70 52.63
N ALA A 531 -21.08 -72.98 52.97
CA ALA A 531 -20.14 -73.34 54.06
C ALA A 531 -18.71 -73.70 53.62
N GLY A 532 -18.21 -73.18 52.49
CA GLY A 532 -16.99 -73.69 51.82
C GLY A 532 -15.82 -72.73 51.59
N VAL A 533 -15.94 -71.42 51.86
CA VAL A 533 -14.82 -70.46 51.62
C VAL A 533 -14.52 -69.54 52.81
N GLY A 534 -15.26 -69.62 53.91
CA GLY A 534 -14.99 -68.86 55.14
C GLY A 534 -13.85 -69.40 56.03
N ILE A 535 -13.24 -70.55 55.69
CA ILE A 535 -12.22 -71.21 56.53
C ILE A 535 -11.03 -71.66 55.64
N THR A 536 -10.33 -70.71 55.01
CA THR A 536 -8.96 -70.91 54.49
C THR A 536 -8.13 -69.62 54.39
N ILE A 537 -8.53 -68.52 55.05
CA ILE A 537 -7.65 -67.36 55.30
C ILE A 537 -7.74 -66.92 56.78
N TRP A 538 -7.68 -67.89 57.70
CA TRP A 538 -7.23 -67.64 59.07
C TRP A 538 -6.59 -68.89 59.69
N TRP A 539 -5.60 -69.43 58.98
CA TRP A 539 -4.50 -70.14 59.64
C TRP A 539 -3.28 -69.26 59.47
N ARG A 540 -2.81 -68.67 60.56
CA ARG A 540 -1.37 -68.46 60.71
C ARG A 540 -1.06 -68.47 62.19
N ARG A 541 -0.62 -69.65 62.65
CA ARG A 541 -0.22 -70.04 64.02
C ARG A 541 -1.36 -70.62 64.87
N GLY A 542 -1.08 -71.82 65.41
CA GLY A 542 -1.81 -72.44 66.51
C GLY A 542 -2.13 -73.89 66.22
#